data_AF-A0A367LSZ8-F1
#
_entry.id   AF-A0A367LSZ8-F1
#
_cell.length_a   1.000
_cell.length_b   1.000
_cell.length_c   1.000
_cell.angle_alpha   90.00
_cell.angle_beta   90.00
_cell.angle_gamma   90.00
#
_symmetry.space_group_name_H-M   'P 1'
#
loop_
_entity.id
_entity.type
_entity.pdbx_description
1 polymer ?
#
loop_
_entity_poly.entity_id
_entity_poly.type
_entity_poly.pdbx_seq_one_letter_code
_entity_poly.pdbx_strand_id
1 'polypeptide(L)' 'MSVQAMTWALEQQVVTDAAMRHVLLCLANYANEAGKGAFPSIATLSSDTGLSERTVQYKLRSLEEA' A
#
# COMPACT_ATOMS: atom_id res chain seq x y z
N MET A 1 -2.67 -11.14 -6.82
CA MET A 1 -2.99 -9.81 -7.37
C MET A 1 -4.49 -9.62 -7.37
N SER A 2 -4.97 -8.48 -6.88
CA SER A 2 -6.40 -8.15 -6.82
C SER A 2 -6.65 -6.75 -7.36
N VAL A 3 -7.24 -6.68 -8.57
CA VAL A 3 -7.63 -5.40 -9.19
C VAL A 3 -8.68 -4.68 -8.33
N GLN A 4 -9.61 -5.41 -7.73
CA GLN A 4 -10.63 -4.84 -6.85
C GLN A 4 -10.04 -4.16 -5.62
N ALA A 5 -9.01 -4.76 -4.99
CA ALA A 5 -8.32 -4.15 -3.86
C ALA A 5 -7.59 -2.86 -4.28
N MET A 6 -6.96 -2.85 -5.47
CA MET A 6 -6.32 -1.66 -6.01
C MET A 6 -7.32 -0.54 -6.32
N THR A 7 -8.48 -0.88 -6.88
CA THR A 7 -9.56 0.10 -7.10
C THR A 7 -10.03 0.71 -5.78
N TRP A 8 -10.26 -0.11 -4.76
CA TRP A 8 -10.60 0.38 -3.41
C TRP A 8 -9.52 1.33 -2.87
N ALA A 9 -8.24 1.02 -3.07
CA ALA A 9 -7.13 1.88 -2.64
C ALA A 9 -7.14 3.25 -3.34
N LEU A 10 -7.51 3.31 -4.62
CA LEU A 10 -7.65 4.56 -5.37
C LEU A 10 -8.83 5.43 -4.90
N GLU A 11 -9.90 4.79 -4.42
CA GLU A 11 -11.09 5.48 -3.93
C GLU A 11 -10.88 6.14 -2.55
N GLN A 12 -9.84 5.75 -1.79
CA GLN A 12 -9.57 6.29 -0.46
C GLN A 12 -9.22 7.78 -0.50
N GLN A 13 -10.08 8.60 0.12
CA GLN A 13 -9.87 10.05 0.25
C GLN A 13 -9.28 10.48 1.60
N VAL A 14 -9.28 9.58 2.60
CA VAL A 14 -8.70 9.84 3.94
C VAL A 14 -7.17 9.93 3.86
N VAL A 15 -6.57 9.13 2.98
CA VAL A 15 -5.13 9.11 2.75
C VAL A 15 -4.74 10.24 1.79
N THR A 16 -4.30 11.37 2.33
CA THR A 16 -3.98 12.58 1.54
C THR A 16 -2.52 12.67 1.10
N ASP A 17 -1.60 12.01 1.80
CA ASP A 17 -0.18 11.98 1.46
C ASP A 17 0.06 11.12 0.20
N ALA A 18 0.68 11.71 -0.83
CA ALA A 18 0.86 11.05 -2.12
C ALA A 18 1.71 9.78 -2.04
N ALA A 19 2.77 9.77 -1.22
CA ALA A 19 3.61 8.59 -1.03
C ALA A 19 2.85 7.49 -0.29
N MET A 20 2.03 7.84 0.70
CA MET A 20 1.18 6.92 1.45
C MET A 20 0.13 6.28 0.54
N ARG A 21 -0.52 7.06 -0.32
CA ARG A 21 -1.44 6.52 -1.34
C ARG A 21 -0.75 5.55 -2.29
N HIS A 22 0.47 5.86 -2.72
CA HIS A 22 1.23 4.97 -3.59
C HIS A 22 1.58 3.66 -2.88
N VAL A 23 2.03 3.73 -1.62
CA VAL A 23 2.29 2.54 -0.79
C VAL A 23 1.02 1.70 -0.60
N LEU A 24 -0.14 2.33 -0.34
CA LEU A 24 -1.42 1.65 -0.21
C LEU A 24 -1.81 0.92 -1.51
N LEU A 25 -1.64 1.59 -2.66
CA LEU A 25 -1.93 1.00 -3.97
C LEU A 25 -1.05 -0.22 -4.25
N CYS A 26 0.26 -0.12 -3.99
CA CYS A 26 1.19 -1.24 -4.14
C CYS A 26 0.88 -2.39 -3.18
N LEU A 27 0.54 -2.09 -1.92
CA LEU A 27 0.14 -3.10 -0.93
C LEU A 27 -1.14 -3.84 -1.37
N ALA A 28 -2.14 -3.09 -1.85
CA ALA A 28 -3.40 -3.65 -2.33
C ALA A 28 -3.21 -4.61 -3.52
N ASN A 29 -2.19 -4.39 -4.36
CA ASN A 29 -1.83 -5.32 -5.42
C ASN A 29 -1.45 -6.72 -4.90
N TYR A 30 -1.02 -6.85 -3.64
CA TYR A 30 -0.69 -8.15 -3.03
C TYR A 30 -1.87 -8.80 -2.31
N ALA A 31 -3.01 -8.13 -2.19
CA ALA A 31 -4.20 -8.73 -1.61
C ALA A 31 -4.81 -9.80 -2.54
N ASN A 32 -5.56 -10.73 -1.93
CA ASN A 32 -6.43 -11.65 -2.64
C ASN A 32 -7.75 -10.96 -3.07
N GLU A 33 -8.61 -11.69 -3.77
CA GLU A 33 -9.90 -11.18 -4.26
C GLU A 33 -10.82 -10.68 -3.14
N ALA A 34 -10.69 -11.22 -1.93
CA ALA A 34 -11.41 -10.77 -0.76
C ALA A 34 -10.77 -9.54 -0.06
N GLY A 35 -9.74 -8.93 -0.66
CA GLY A 35 -9.01 -7.80 -0.09
C GLY A 35 -8.12 -8.15 1.11
N LYS A 36 -7.80 -9.45 1.30
CA LYS A 36 -7.04 -9.94 2.45
C LYS A 36 -5.70 -10.54 2.04
N GLY A 37 -4.84 -10.75 3.04
CA GLY A 37 -3.62 -11.55 2.88
C GLY A 37 -2.54 -10.89 2.05
N ALA A 38 -2.41 -9.56 2.12
CA ALA A 38 -1.29 -8.83 1.54
C ALA A 38 -0.07 -8.95 2.48
N PHE A 39 0.91 -9.77 2.09
CA PHE A 39 2.15 -9.98 2.85
C PHE A 39 3.43 -9.74 2.03
N PRO A 40 3.54 -8.62 1.27
CA PRO A 40 4.81 -8.28 0.65
C PRO A 40 5.87 -7.93 1.71
N SER A 41 7.13 -8.19 1.40
CA SER A 41 8.22 -7.68 2.24
C SER A 41 8.37 -6.17 2.10
N ILE A 42 9.02 -5.51 3.08
CA ILE A 42 9.37 -4.08 2.96
C ILE A 42 10.26 -3.82 1.74
N ALA A 43 11.22 -4.72 1.46
CA ALA A 43 12.09 -4.60 0.30
C ALA A 43 11.31 -4.68 -1.02
N THR A 44 10.30 -5.57 -1.09
CA THR A 44 9.39 -5.67 -2.24
C THR A 44 8.64 -4.36 -2.46
N LEU A 45 7.99 -3.82 -1.42
CA LEU A 45 7.29 -2.53 -1.52
C LEU A 45 8.23 -1.36 -1.81
N SER A 46 9.47 -1.40 -1.30
CA SER A 46 10.50 -0.40 -1.61
C SER A 46 10.85 -0.42 -3.10
N SER A 47 11.04 -1.61 -3.67
CA SER A 47 11.26 -1.79 -5.11
C SER A 47 10.07 -1.30 -5.94
N ASP A 48 8.85 -1.65 -5.55
CA ASP A 48 7.64 -1.33 -6.31
C ASP A 48 7.32 0.18 -6.28
N THR A 49 7.57 0.83 -5.14
CA THR A 49 7.23 2.25 -4.95
C THR A 49 8.38 3.20 -5.31
N GLY A 50 9.62 2.70 -5.38
CA GLY A 50 10.84 3.51 -5.50
C GLY A 50 11.20 4.29 -4.24
N LEU A 51 10.52 4.06 -3.12
CA LEU A 51 10.79 4.70 -1.83
C LEU A 51 11.85 3.92 -1.04
N SER A 52 12.57 4.59 -0.14
CA SER A 52 13.45 3.88 0.80
C SER A 52 12.64 2.96 1.73
N GLU A 53 13.23 1.85 2.18
CA GLU A 53 12.59 0.94 3.13
C GLU A 53 12.08 1.67 4.40
N ARG A 54 12.87 2.64 4.89
CA ARG A 54 12.49 3.49 6.03
C ARG A 54 11.22 4.28 5.75
N THR A 55 11.10 4.86 4.54
CA THR A 55 9.91 5.60 4.13
C THR A 55 8.71 4.66 4.02
N VAL A 56 8.86 3.47 3.41
CA VAL A 56 7.80 2.47 3.32
C VAL A 56 7.27 2.09 4.70
N GLN A 57 8.15 1.75 5.65
CA GLN A 57 7.75 1.41 7.03
C GLN A 57 7.00 2.54 7.72
N TYR A 58 7.47 3.79 7.55
CA TYR A 58 6.79 4.95 8.12
C TYR A 58 5.39 5.14 7.53
N LYS A 59 5.25 5.03 6.20
CA LYS A 59 3.95 5.17 5.54
C LYS A 59 2.99 4.04 5.88
N LEU A 60 3.47 2.81 6.04
CA LEU A 60 2.66 1.69 6.52
C LEU A 60 2.11 1.95 7.93
N ARG A 61 2.96 2.44 8.85
CA ARG A 61 2.49 2.82 10.20
C ARG A 61 1.45 3.93 10.15
N SER A 62 1.67 4.97 9.33
CA SER A 62 0.69 6.03 9.16
C SER A 62 -0.63 5.56 8.54
N LEU A 63 -0.60 4.53 7.68
CA LEU A 63 -1.82 3.89 7.15
C LEU A 63 -2.61 3.12 8.21
N GLU A 64 -1.94 2.57 9.23
CA GLU A 64 -2.61 1.89 10.36
C GLU A 64 -3.29 2.89 11.31
N GLU A 65 -2.83 4.14 11.33
CA GLU A 65 -3.33 5.22 12.19
C GLU A 65 -4.42 6.10 11.53
N ALA A 66 -4.58 6.00 10.20
CA ALA A 66 -5.49 6.82 9.39
C ALA A 66 -6.91 6.24 9.32
#